data_AF-A0A1E8VZ46-F1
#
_entry.id   AF-A0A1E8VZ46-F1
#
_cell.length_a   1.000
_cell.length_b   1.000
_cell.length_c   1.000
_cell.angle_alpha   90.00
_cell.angle_beta   90.00
_cell.angle_gamma   90.00
#
_symmetry.space_group_name_H-M   'P 1'
#
loop_
_entity.id
_entity.type
_entity.pdbx_description
1 polymer ?
#
loop_
_entity_poly.entity_id
_entity_poly.type
_entity_poly.pdbx_seq_one_letter_code
_entity_poly.pdbx_strand_id
1 'polypeptide(L)'
;MNRYVCTISNEEKTEDITLTELCRWDALDASQEIPASPSRGAKSDYLWVYFDIKRLGKLAEYGIDEDVPPLEAIRTLAEGYGIEVSKVEKAAAPLASAPAK
;
A
#
# COMPACT_ATOMS: atom_id res chain seq x y z
N MET A 1 -14.13 4.56 -9.94
CA MET A 1 -12.69 4.68 -9.65
C MET A 1 -12.45 3.84 -8.41
N ASN A 2 -11.70 2.75 -8.56
CA ASN A 2 -11.36 1.87 -7.44
C ASN A 2 -10.43 2.66 -6.51
N ARG A 3 -10.72 2.68 -5.21
CA ARG A 3 -9.85 3.31 -4.22
C ARG A 3 -9.20 2.18 -3.43
N TYR A 4 -7.88 2.18 -3.36
CA TYR A 4 -7.15 1.24 -2.52
C TYR A 4 -6.74 1.97 -1.24
N VAL A 5 -6.94 1.32 -0.11
CA VAL A 5 -6.52 1.82 1.19
C VAL A 5 -5.60 0.78 1.79
N CYS A 6 -4.45 1.23 2.28
CA CYS A 6 -3.57 0.41 3.06
C CYS A 6 -3.63 0.84 4.51
N THR A 7 -3.91 -0.10 5.40
CA THR A 7 -3.78 0.08 6.83
C THR A 7 -2.38 -0.38 7.24
N ILE A 8 -1.61 0.54 7.81
CA ILE A 8 -0.29 0.29 8.36
C ILE A 8 -0.43 0.32 9.88
N SER A 9 -0.15 -0.78 10.55
CA SER A 9 -0.30 -0.91 12.00
C SER A 9 0.96 -1.46 12.68
N ASN A 10 1.27 -0.95 13.87
CA ASN A 10 2.22 -1.54 14.82
C ASN A 10 1.65 -1.44 16.24
N GLU A 11 2.43 -1.77 17.27
CA GLU A 11 1.99 -1.73 18.67
C GLU A 11 1.61 -0.30 19.16
N GLU A 12 2.05 0.76 18.48
CA GLU A 12 1.90 2.15 18.91
C GLU A 12 0.97 2.99 18.02
N LYS A 13 0.83 2.63 16.74
CA LYS A 13 0.18 3.45 15.71
C LYS A 13 -0.57 2.56 14.71
N THR A 14 -1.75 3.01 14.31
CA THR A 14 -2.48 2.48 13.14
C THR A 14 -2.86 3.66 12.26
N GLU A 15 -2.47 3.62 10.98
CA GLU A 15 -2.72 4.69 10.02
C GLU A 15 -3.21 4.12 8.69
N ASP A 16 -4.22 4.76 8.13
CA ASP A 16 -4.74 4.42 6.80
C ASP A 16 -4.17 5.38 5.76
N ILE A 17 -3.47 4.83 4.77
CA ILE A 17 -3.00 5.58 3.60
C ILE A 17 -3.83 5.21 2.37
N THR A 18 -4.13 6.21 1.53
CA THR A 18 -4.76 5.94 0.24
C THR A 18 -3.67 5.59 -0.77
N LEU A 19 -3.73 4.38 -1.33
CA LEU A 19 -2.81 3.92 -2.35
C LEU A 19 -3.26 4.36 -3.74
N THR A 20 -2.30 4.69 -4.59
CA THR A 20 -2.55 5.15 -5.96
C THR A 20 -2.15 4.10 -6.99
N GLU A 21 -2.92 3.95 -8.07
CA GLU A 21 -2.58 2.98 -9.13
C GLU A 21 -1.30 3.35 -9.89
N LEU A 22 -0.83 4.60 -9.80
CA LEU A 22 0.45 5.03 -10.37
C LEU A 22 1.62 4.30 -9.69
N CYS A 23 1.67 4.35 -8.35
CA CYS A 23 2.71 3.70 -7.56
C CYS A 23 2.66 2.16 -7.66
N ARG A 24 1.52 1.60 -8.08
CA ARG A 24 1.37 0.15 -8.33
C ARG A 24 2.22 -0.33 -9.51
N TRP A 25 2.37 0.49 -10.54
CA TRP A 25 3.21 0.15 -11.70
C TRP A 25 4.69 0.20 -11.33
N ASP A 26 5.10 1.21 -10.57
CA ASP A 26 6.47 1.32 -10.04
C ASP A 26 6.81 0.11 -9.14
N ALA A 27 5.86 -0.30 -8.31
CA ALA A 27 5.98 -1.50 -7.47
C ALA A 27 6.10 -2.78 -8.30
N LEU A 28 5.33 -2.90 -9.38
CA LEU A 28 5.39 -4.06 -10.26
C LEU A 28 6.77 -4.15 -10.96
N ASP A 29 7.30 -3.03 -11.42
CA ASP A 29 8.61 -2.97 -12.09
C ASP A 29 9.73 -3.38 -11.12
N ALA A 30 9.79 -2.74 -9.94
CA ALA A 30 10.76 -3.08 -8.89
C ALA A 30 10.62 -4.53 -8.40
N SER A 31 9.41 -5.10 -8.43
CA SER A 31 9.19 -6.49 -8.02
C SER A 31 9.88 -7.51 -8.93
N GLN A 32 10.16 -7.15 -10.19
CA GLN A 32 10.85 -8.01 -11.16
C GLN A 32 12.35 -8.09 -10.89
N GLU A 33 12.95 -7.00 -10.38
CA GLU A 33 14.38 -6.92 -10.08
C GLU A 33 14.74 -7.63 -8.76
N ILE A 34 13.80 -7.68 -7.82
CA ILE A 34 14.01 -8.35 -6.54
C ILE A 34 13.78 -9.87 -6.71
N PRO A 35 14.62 -10.76 -6.13
CA PRO A 35 14.44 -12.20 -6.19
C PRO A 35 13.04 -12.66 -5.74
N ALA A 36 12.62 -13.80 -6.29
CA ALA A 36 11.34 -14.40 -5.96
C ALA A 36 11.32 -14.81 -4.48
N SER A 37 10.49 -14.15 -3.70
CA SER A 37 10.14 -14.58 -2.33
C SER A 37 8.95 -15.54 -2.40
N PRO A 38 8.84 -16.54 -1.50
CA PRO A 38 7.69 -17.43 -1.42
C PRO A 38 6.35 -16.68 -1.31
N SER A 39 6.36 -15.46 -0.76
CA SER A 39 5.18 -14.61 -0.61
C SER A 39 5.18 -13.45 -1.62
N ARG A 40 5.13 -13.78 -2.92
CA ARG A 40 5.17 -12.79 -4.02
C ARG A 40 4.05 -11.74 -3.92
N GLY A 41 2.87 -12.12 -3.42
CA GLY A 41 1.75 -11.21 -3.18
C GLY A 41 2.08 -10.15 -2.14
N ALA A 42 2.52 -10.58 -0.95
CA ALA A 42 2.93 -9.68 0.12
C ALA A 42 4.03 -8.71 -0.34
N LYS A 43 5.05 -9.22 -1.05
CA LYS A 43 6.14 -8.38 -1.59
C LYS A 43 5.64 -7.24 -2.48
N SER A 44 4.69 -7.52 -3.38
CA SER A 44 4.13 -6.48 -4.26
C SER A 44 3.33 -5.44 -3.49
N ASP A 45 2.61 -5.85 -2.44
CA ASP A 45 1.85 -4.94 -1.58
C ASP A 45 2.78 -4.04 -0.76
N TYR A 46 3.84 -4.59 -0.16
CA TYR A 46 4.87 -3.80 0.54
C TYR A 46 5.58 -2.82 -0.39
N LEU A 47 5.92 -3.23 -1.62
CA LEU A 47 6.54 -2.34 -2.61
C LEU A 47 5.59 -1.20 -2.99
N TRP A 48 4.32 -1.51 -3.20
CA TRP A 48 3.31 -0.50 -3.52
C TRP A 48 3.18 0.53 -2.41
N VAL A 49 3.08 0.07 -1.17
CA VAL A 49 3.02 0.93 0.00
C VAL A 49 4.27 1.80 0.12
N TYR A 50 5.47 1.23 -0.07
CA TYR A 50 6.72 1.98 -0.08
C TYR A 50 6.71 3.14 -1.09
N PHE A 51 6.31 2.89 -2.34
CA PHE A 51 6.29 3.93 -3.38
C PHE A 51 5.25 5.02 -3.08
N ASP A 52 4.09 4.67 -2.53
CA ASP A 52 3.10 5.67 -2.09
C ASP A 52 3.60 6.48 -0.89
N ILE A 53 4.23 5.86 0.12
CA ILE A 53 4.85 6.57 1.26
C ILE A 53 5.97 7.50 0.78
N LYS A 54 6.81 7.03 -0.14
CA LYS A 54 7.89 7.82 -0.77
C LYS A 54 7.33 9.05 -1.47
N ARG A 55 6.27 8.87 -2.27
CA ARG A 55 5.58 9.96 -2.95
C ARG A 55 4.96 10.95 -1.97
N LEU A 56 4.47 10.48 -0.83
CA LEU A 56 3.91 11.32 0.23
C LEU A 56 4.97 12.03 1.08
N GLY A 57 6.26 11.73 0.89
CA GLY A 57 7.36 12.31 1.67
C GLY A 57 7.39 11.82 3.12
N LYS A 58 6.81 10.64 3.40
CA LYS A 58 6.63 10.10 4.75
C LYS A 58 7.64 9.02 5.13
N LEU A 59 8.66 8.75 4.32
CA LEU A 59 9.59 7.63 4.55
C LEU A 59 10.26 7.68 5.93
N ALA A 60 10.67 8.86 6.36
CA ALA A 60 11.30 9.07 7.67
C ALA A 60 10.37 8.71 8.84
N GLU A 61 9.04 8.84 8.69
CA GLU A 61 8.06 8.44 9.72
C GLU A 61 8.00 6.92 9.93
N TYR A 62 8.42 6.14 8.94
CA TYR A 62 8.47 4.68 8.98
C TYR A 62 9.90 4.16 9.13
N GLY A 63 10.87 5.03 9.43
CA GLY A 63 12.27 4.65 9.64
C GLY A 63 13.01 4.22 8.37
N ILE A 64 12.61 4.74 7.20
CA ILE A 64 13.21 4.43 5.91
C ILE A 64 13.91 5.69 5.39
N ASP A 65 15.20 5.60 5.06
CA ASP A 65 15.89 6.71 4.37
C ASP A 65 15.53 6.75 2.87
N GLU A 66 15.59 7.94 2.25
CA GLU A 66 15.18 8.13 0.85
C GLU A 66 16.04 7.36 -0.17
N ASP A 67 17.30 7.11 0.19
CA ASP A 67 18.31 6.41 -0.62
C ASP A 67 18.32 4.89 -0.40
N VAL A 68 17.48 4.36 0.49
CA VAL A 68 17.41 2.91 0.77
C VAL A 68 16.85 2.19 -0.46
N PRO A 69 17.50 1.09 -0.91
CA PRO A 69 16.98 0.30 -2.02
C PRO A 69 15.60 -0.29 -1.65
N PRO A 70 14.68 -0.45 -2.62
CA PRO A 70 13.31 -0.90 -2.35
C PRO A 70 13.22 -2.20 -1.55
N LEU A 71 14.18 -3.12 -1.75
CA LEU A 71 14.25 -4.38 -1.00
C LEU A 71 14.48 -4.19 0.50
N GLU A 72 15.38 -3.28 0.89
CA GLU A 72 15.63 -3.02 2.30
C GLU A 72 14.48 -2.22 2.90
N ALA A 73 13.91 -1.27 2.16
CA ALA A 73 12.75 -0.51 2.60
C ALA A 73 11.54 -1.40 2.91
N ILE A 74 11.21 -2.37 2.05
CA ILE A 74 10.11 -3.31 2.32
C ILE A 74 10.40 -4.26 3.46
N ARG A 75 11.68 -4.58 3.74
CA ARG A 75 12.06 -5.39 4.90
C ARG A 75 11.85 -4.62 6.19
N THR A 76 12.28 -3.36 6.25
CA THR A 76 12.01 -2.47 7.39
C THR A 76 10.51 -2.36 7.64
N LEU A 77 9.70 -2.19 6.59
CA LEU A 77 8.24 -2.16 6.71
C LEU A 77 7.69 -3.49 7.24
N ALA A 78 8.10 -4.62 6.70
CA ALA A 78 7.59 -5.93 7.10
C ALA A 78 8.03 -6.36 8.52
N GLU A 79 9.19 -5.88 8.98
CA GLU A 79 9.70 -6.14 10.33
C GLU A 79 9.04 -5.23 11.38
N GLY A 80 8.74 -3.97 11.01
CA GLY A 80 8.20 -2.97 11.94
C GLY A 80 6.68 -2.81 11.93
N TYR A 81 6.01 -3.19 10.83
CA TYR A 81 4.60 -2.88 10.62
C TYR A 81 3.83 -4.04 9.95
N GLY A 82 2.60 -4.25 10.42
CA GLY A 82 1.58 -5.00 9.71
C GLY A 82 1.01 -4.15 8.59
N ILE A 83 1.06 -4.67 7.36
CA ILE A 83 0.49 -4.02 6.17
C ILE A 83 -0.69 -4.82 5.66
N GLU A 84 -1.84 -4.16 5.55
CA GLU A 84 -3.05 -4.73 4.98
C GLU A 84 -3.60 -3.84 3.87
N VAL A 85 -3.56 -4.33 2.62
CA VAL A 85 -4.08 -3.62 1.46
C VAL A 85 -5.50 -4.07 1.16
N SER A 86 -6.45 -3.14 1.31
CA SER A 86 -7.86 -3.34 1.04
C SER A 86 -8.33 -2.53 -0.16
N LYS A 87 -9.08 -3.19 -1.06
CA LYS A 87 -9.80 -2.50 -2.13
C LYS A 87 -11.10 -1.95 -1.56
N VAL A 88 -11.19 -0.63 -1.45
CA VAL A 88 -12.45 0.06 -1.16
C VAL A 88 -13.23 0.15 -2.46
N GLU A 89 -14.14 -0.80 -2.67
CA GLU A 89 -15.17 -0.66 -3.67
C GLU A 89 -16.13 0.44 -3.21
N LYS A 90 -16.27 1.49 -4.03
CA LYS A 90 -17.24 2.54 -3.79
C LYS A 90 -18.60 1.84 -3.69
N ALA A 91 -19.23 1.86 -2.51
CA ALA A 91 -20.57 1.32 -2.30
C ALA A 91 -21.43 1.75 -3.49
N ALA A 92 -22.04 0.78 -4.18
CA ALA A 92 -22.98 1.07 -5.23
C ALA A 92 -23.95 2.10 -4.67
N ALA A 93 -24.04 3.27 -5.30
CA ALA A 93 -24.97 4.30 -4.88
C ALA A 93 -26.33 3.63 -4.70
N PRO A 94 -27.03 3.84 -3.56
CA PRO A 94 -28.34 3.24 -3.37
C PRO A 94 -29.17 3.67 -4.59
N LEU A 95 -29.55 2.70 -5.41
CA LEU A 95 -30.43 2.93 -6.56
C LEU A 95 -31.60 3.74 -6.00
N ALA A 96 -31.75 4.95 -6.52
CA ALA A 96 -32.73 5.92 -6.07
C ALA A 96 -34.05 5.19 -5.80
N SER A 97 -34.57 5.36 -4.59
CA SER A 97 -35.89 4.88 -4.20
C SER A 97 -36.87 5.12 -5.35
N ALA A 98 -37.29 4.05 -6.02
CA ALA A 98 -38.42 4.14 -6.92
C ALA A 98 -39.60 4.64 -6.08
N PRO A 99 -40.32 5.70 -6.48
CA PRO A 99 -41.51 6.10 -5.76
C PRO A 99 -42.52 4.95 -5.93
N ALA A 100 -42.84 4.28 -4.83
CA ALA A 100 -43.94 3.33 -4.79
C ALA A 100 -45.20 4.10 -5.18
N LYS A 101 -45.82 3.69 -6.29
CA LYS A 101 -47.10 4.20 -6.77
C LYS A 101 -48.24 3.42 -6.14
#